data_AF-A0A923V4L4-F1
#
_entry.id   AF-A0A923V4L4-F1
#
_cell.length_a   1.000
_cell.length_b   1.000
_cell.length_c   1.000
_cell.angle_alpha   90.00
_cell.angle_beta   90.00
_cell.angle_gamma   90.00
#
_symmetry.space_group_name_H-M   'P 1'
#
loop_
_entity.id
_entity.type
_entity.pdbx_description
1 polymer ?
#
loop_
_entity_poly.entity_id
_entity_poly.type
_entity_poly.pdbx_seq_one_letter_code
_entity_poly.pdbx_strand_id
1 'polypeptide(L)'
;SLDAGSNVNKITNYYHFKRNQLSIVTGLTKQKDDGNPKIDTINHYLSYWDKAAGKVDNGMIGVAVIFPANEQVKLIDRADHLLGLMDIDKNQTFTYYQGAAWNKSGSFNQESDWLKYLERYSRGVQTPLVVNY
;
A
#
# COMPACT_ATOMS: atom_id res chain seq x y z
N SER A 1 1.92 -13.29 -1.46
CA SER A 1 1.22 -14.17 -0.51
C SER A 1 0.01 -13.45 0.03
N LEU A 2 -1.14 -14.12 0.13
CA LEU A 2 -2.34 -13.61 0.81
C LEU A 2 -2.67 -14.53 1.96
N ASP A 3 -2.75 -14.00 3.17
CA ASP A 3 -3.22 -14.77 4.30
C ASP A 3 -4.75 -14.83 4.27
N ALA A 4 -5.33 -15.97 4.66
CA ALA A 4 -6.77 -16.13 4.70
C ALA A 4 -7.41 -15.07 5.61
N GLY A 5 -8.46 -14.41 5.11
CA GLY A 5 -9.15 -13.32 5.84
C GLY A 5 -8.40 -11.98 5.85
N SER A 6 -7.27 -11.87 5.14
CA SER A 6 -6.58 -10.60 4.93
C SER A 6 -7.14 -9.86 3.70
N ASN A 7 -7.15 -8.53 3.76
CA ASN A 7 -7.40 -7.64 2.63
C ASN A 7 -6.09 -7.09 2.05
N VAL A 8 -4.95 -7.59 2.53
CA VAL A 8 -3.60 -7.13 2.18
C VAL A 8 -2.73 -8.31 1.75
N ASN A 9 -2.09 -8.14 0.60
CA ASN A 9 -1.19 -9.08 -0.06
C ASN A 9 0.27 -8.66 0.09
N LYS A 10 1.15 -9.58 0.49
CA LYS A 10 2.61 -9.39 0.42
C LYS A 10 3.12 -9.61 -1.01
N ILE A 11 3.89 -8.66 -1.53
CA ILE A 11 4.56 -8.73 -2.83
C ILE A 11 6.07 -8.56 -2.61
N THR A 12 6.86 -9.46 -3.17
CA THR A 12 8.33 -9.38 -3.14
C THR A 12 8.84 -9.47 -4.57
N ASN A 13 9.49 -8.39 -5.02
CA ASN A 13 10.09 -8.29 -6.34
C ASN A 13 11.61 -8.50 -6.25
N TYR A 14 12.16 -9.21 -7.23
CA TYR A 14 13.59 -9.45 -7.37
C TYR A 14 14.11 -8.64 -8.55
N TYR A 15 15.05 -7.73 -8.31
CA TYR A 15 15.57 -6.85 -9.35
C TYR A 15 16.96 -7.26 -9.83
N HIS A 16 17.05 -7.58 -11.12
CA HIS A 16 18.31 -7.86 -11.81
C HIS A 16 18.53 -6.85 -12.92
N PHE A 17 19.60 -6.06 -12.83
CA PHE A 17 19.93 -5.01 -13.80
C PHE A 17 21.45 -4.77 -13.86
N LYS A 18 21.92 -4.15 -14.96
CA LYS A 18 23.35 -3.99 -15.25
C LYS A 18 24.03 -2.83 -14.51
N ARG A 19 23.27 -1.80 -14.12
CA ARG A 19 23.78 -0.63 -13.37
C ARG A 19 23.98 -0.95 -11.88
N ASN A 20 24.66 -0.07 -11.14
CA ASN A 20 24.88 -0.29 -9.70
C ASN A 20 23.61 -0.08 -8.87
N GLN A 21 22.79 0.92 -9.24
CA GLN A 21 21.60 1.31 -8.49
C GLN A 21 20.45 1.67 -9.44
N LEU A 22 19.21 1.40 -9.03
CA LEU A 22 17.99 1.67 -9.79
C LEU A 22 16.96 2.40 -8.92
N SER A 23 16.53 3.58 -9.33
CA SER A 23 15.36 4.23 -8.72
C SER A 23 14.09 3.48 -9.12
N ILE A 24 13.31 3.10 -8.12
CA ILE A 24 12.00 2.44 -8.28
C ILE A 24 10.91 3.25 -7.61
N VAL A 25 9.69 3.09 -8.10
CA VAL A 25 8.49 3.68 -7.52
C VAL A 25 7.42 2.60 -7.35
N THR A 26 6.69 2.66 -6.25
CA THR A 26 5.48 1.85 -6.02
C THR A 26 4.43 2.77 -5.43
N GLY A 27 3.19 2.68 -5.89
CA GLY A 27 2.20 3.66 -5.51
C GLY A 27 0.80 3.36 -5.99
N LEU A 28 -0.07 4.34 -5.80
CA LEU A 28 -1.48 4.32 -6.15
C LEU A 28 -1.75 5.44 -7.15
N THR A 29 -2.57 5.16 -8.15
CA THR A 29 -3.21 6.20 -8.95
C THR A 29 -4.36 6.81 -8.17
N LYS A 30 -4.56 8.11 -8.29
CA LYS A 30 -5.73 8.83 -7.80
C LYS A 30 -6.37 9.60 -8.93
N GLN A 31 -7.68 9.68 -8.90
CA GLN A 31 -8.46 10.48 -9.82
C GLN A 31 -8.78 11.84 -9.20
N LYS A 32 -9.16 12.79 -10.06
CA LYS A 32 -9.45 14.15 -9.64
C LYS A 32 -10.88 14.22 -9.10
N ASP A 33 -11.03 14.77 -7.90
CA ASP A 33 -12.31 15.13 -7.26
C ASP A 33 -13.23 13.94 -6.87
N ASP A 34 -12.73 12.71 -6.75
CA ASP A 34 -13.55 11.50 -6.51
C ASP A 34 -13.07 10.57 -5.38
N GLY A 35 -12.09 11.00 -4.56
CA GLY A 35 -11.63 10.20 -3.44
C GLY A 35 -10.73 10.93 -2.44
N ASN A 36 -10.40 10.23 -1.35
CA ASN A 36 -9.61 10.76 -0.23
C ASN A 36 -8.20 10.14 -0.24
N PRO A 37 -7.17 10.89 -0.66
CA PRO A 37 -5.79 10.43 -0.55
C PRO A 37 -5.31 10.52 0.90
N LYS A 38 -4.58 9.49 1.33
CA LYS A 38 -3.93 9.43 2.63
C LYS A 38 -2.47 9.03 2.45
N ILE A 39 -1.58 9.87 2.99
CA ILE A 39 -0.18 9.54 3.22
C ILE A 39 0.01 9.44 4.72
N ASP A 40 0.47 8.30 5.20
CA ASP A 40 0.83 8.09 6.60
C ASP A 40 2.32 7.73 6.68
N THR A 41 3.14 8.74 6.96
CA THR A 41 4.59 8.58 7.09
C THR A 41 4.99 7.91 8.40
N ILE A 42 4.11 7.89 9.41
CA ILE A 42 4.38 7.26 10.71
C ILE A 42 4.15 5.76 10.60
N ASN A 43 3.03 5.38 10.00
CA ASN A 43 2.68 3.97 9.78
C ASN A 43 3.10 3.49 8.38
N HIS A 44 3.97 4.21 7.66
CA HIS A 44 4.55 3.81 6.37
C HIS A 44 3.55 3.25 5.32
N TYR A 45 2.41 3.92 5.12
CA TYR A 45 1.45 3.51 4.09
C TYR A 45 0.88 4.68 3.29
N LEU A 46 0.44 4.34 2.08
CA LEU A 46 -0.37 5.15 1.19
C LEU A 46 -1.74 4.50 1.11
N SER A 47 -2.81 5.30 1.14
CA SER A 47 -4.17 4.82 0.91
C SER A 47 -4.94 5.80 0.05
N TYR A 48 -5.88 5.29 -0.72
CA TYR A 48 -6.82 6.09 -1.47
C TYR A 48 -8.19 5.43 -1.39
N TRP A 49 -9.20 6.22 -1.01
CA TRP A 49 -10.59 5.77 -0.85
C TRP A 49 -11.46 6.51 -1.85
N ASP A 50 -11.91 5.82 -2.90
CA ASP A 50 -12.54 6.41 -4.07
C ASP A 50 -13.86 5.73 -4.45
N LYS A 51 -14.61 6.41 -5.31
CA LYS A 51 -15.87 5.87 -5.82
C LYS A 51 -15.59 4.76 -6.83
N ALA A 52 -16.23 3.60 -6.64
CA ALA A 52 -16.16 2.52 -7.61
C ALA A 52 -16.74 2.98 -8.97
N ALA A 53 -15.98 2.79 -10.05
CA ALA A 53 -16.40 3.16 -11.39
C ALA A 53 -17.67 2.39 -11.83
N GLY A 54 -18.51 3.03 -12.65
CA GLY A 54 -19.69 2.39 -13.24
C GLY A 54 -20.82 3.37 -13.58
N LYS A 55 -21.82 2.88 -14.33
CA LYS A 55 -23.06 3.62 -14.66
C LYS A 55 -24.08 3.63 -13.51
N VAL A 56 -23.83 2.83 -12.47
CA VAL A 56 -24.67 2.68 -11.28
C VAL A 56 -23.81 2.89 -10.03
N ASP A 57 -24.44 3.13 -8.89
CA ASP A 57 -23.71 3.25 -7.63
C ASP A 57 -23.12 1.89 -7.18
N ASN A 58 -21.82 1.74 -7.40
CA ASN A 58 -21.05 0.56 -7.00
C ASN A 58 -20.40 0.72 -5.61
N GLY A 59 -20.69 1.79 -4.87
CA GLY A 59 -20.08 2.06 -3.57
C GLY A 59 -18.68 2.63 -3.66
N MET A 60 -17.89 2.41 -2.60
CA MET A 60 -16.55 2.96 -2.42
C MET A 60 -15.51 1.84 -2.34
N ILE A 61 -14.37 2.05 -2.99
CA ILE A 61 -13.21 1.16 -2.96
C ILE A 61 -12.11 1.82 -2.14
N GLY A 62 -11.41 1.01 -1.36
CA GLY A 62 -10.17 1.41 -0.71
C GLY A 62 -9.01 0.67 -1.35
N VAL A 63 -7.95 1.37 -1.71
CA VAL A 63 -6.68 0.75 -2.12
C VAL A 63 -5.54 1.28 -1.26
N ALA A 64 -4.54 0.45 -1.01
CA ALA A 64 -3.39 0.84 -0.21
C ALA A 64 -2.09 0.19 -0.67
N VAL A 65 -0.98 0.87 -0.36
CA VAL A 65 0.36 0.30 -0.39
C VAL A 65 0.99 0.52 0.98
N ILE A 66 1.52 -0.53 1.59
CA ILE A 66 2.25 -0.49 2.87
C ILE A 66 3.71 -0.87 2.61
N PHE A 67 4.63 -0.13 3.21
CA PHE A 67 6.06 -0.36 3.12
C PHE A 67 6.61 -0.83 4.47
N PRO A 68 7.35 -1.94 4.52
CA PRO A 68 8.14 -2.32 5.70
C PRO A 68 9.11 -1.23 6.14
N ALA A 69 9.38 -1.15 7.44
CA ALA A 69 10.27 -0.11 8.00
C ALA A 69 11.72 -0.17 7.47
N ASN A 70 12.18 -1.35 7.04
CA ASN A 70 13.52 -1.54 6.47
C ASN A 70 13.63 -1.06 5.01
N GLU A 71 12.51 -0.91 4.32
CA GLU A 71 12.46 -0.31 2.99
C GLU A 71 12.46 1.21 3.19
N GLN A 72 13.60 1.87 2.95
CA GLN A 72 13.80 3.31 3.19
C GLN A 72 13.07 4.17 2.14
N VAL A 73 11.74 4.03 2.09
CA VAL A 73 10.90 4.62 1.06
C VAL A 73 10.50 6.04 1.43
N LYS A 74 10.69 6.98 0.50
CA LYS A 74 10.17 8.34 0.59
C LYS A 74 8.75 8.39 0.03
N LEU A 75 7.78 8.74 0.87
CA LEU A 75 6.39 8.91 0.46
C LEU A 75 6.13 10.33 -0.05
N ILE A 76 5.51 10.46 -1.23
CA ILE A 76 5.11 11.74 -1.80
C ILE A 76 3.72 11.67 -2.45
N ASP A 77 3.06 12.82 -2.49
CA ASP A 77 1.93 13.09 -3.38
C ASP A 77 2.47 13.83 -4.62
N ARG A 78 2.24 13.31 -5.83
CA ARG A 78 2.65 13.99 -7.06
C ARG A 78 1.67 13.75 -8.21
N ALA A 79 1.08 14.84 -8.70
CA ALA A 79 0.08 14.82 -9.77
C ALA A 79 -1.05 13.84 -9.42
N ASP A 80 -1.34 12.88 -10.30
CA ASP A 80 -2.40 11.89 -10.13
C ASP A 80 -1.92 10.62 -9.40
N HIS A 81 -0.85 10.72 -8.60
CA HIS A 81 -0.25 9.57 -7.94
C HIS A 81 0.13 9.83 -6.48
N LEU A 82 -0.06 8.81 -5.64
CA LEU A 82 0.60 8.67 -4.35
C LEU A 82 1.75 7.68 -4.53
N LEU A 83 2.98 8.07 -4.21
CA LEU A 83 4.18 7.31 -4.57
C LEU A 83 5.08 7.07 -3.36
N GLY A 84 5.61 5.86 -3.25
CA GLY A 84 6.78 5.52 -2.48
C GLY A 84 7.98 5.40 -3.41
N LEU A 85 9.02 6.19 -3.17
CA LEU A 85 10.25 6.24 -3.96
C LEU A 85 11.40 5.65 -3.15
N MET A 86 12.21 4.82 -3.80
CA MET A 86 13.49 4.39 -3.24
C MET A 86 14.47 4.06 -4.34
N ASP A 87 15.74 4.01 -3.98
CA ASP A 87 16.79 3.46 -4.81
C ASP A 87 17.15 2.05 -4.32
N ILE A 88 17.25 1.09 -5.24
CA ILE A 88 17.62 -0.29 -4.95
C ILE A 88 18.96 -0.64 -5.60
N ASP A 89 19.81 -1.41 -4.93
CA ASP A 89 21.05 -1.92 -5.52
C ASP A 89 20.81 -3.17 -6.36
N LYS A 90 21.79 -3.52 -7.20
CA LYS A 90 21.73 -4.74 -8.00
C LYS A 90 21.52 -5.99 -7.13
N ASN A 91 20.68 -6.92 -7.61
CA ASN A 91 20.39 -8.20 -6.95
C ASN A 91 19.73 -8.10 -5.56
N GLN A 92 19.10 -6.96 -5.23
CA GLN A 92 18.29 -6.84 -4.03
C GLN A 92 16.82 -7.18 -4.29
N THR A 93 16.14 -7.54 -3.22
CA THR A 93 14.69 -7.69 -3.17
C THR A 93 14.04 -6.42 -2.66
N PHE A 94 12.85 -6.13 -3.17
CA PHE A 94 11.98 -5.10 -2.62
C PHE A 94 10.66 -5.73 -2.21
N THR A 95 10.26 -5.53 -0.96
CA THR A 95 8.99 -6.03 -0.44
C THR A 95 8.04 -4.88 -0.14
N TYR A 96 6.81 -4.99 -0.61
CA TYR A 96 5.73 -4.10 -0.23
C TYR A 96 4.44 -4.91 -0.08
N TYR A 97 3.40 -4.27 0.46
CA TYR A 97 2.11 -4.90 0.63
C TYR A 97 1.04 -4.08 -0.07
N GLN A 98 0.13 -4.75 -0.77
CA GLN A 98 -0.97 -4.13 -1.49
C GLN A 98 -2.29 -4.50 -0.83
N GLY A 99 -3.09 -3.48 -0.49
CA GLY A 99 -4.39 -3.63 0.14
C GLY A 99 -5.55 -3.25 -0.77
N ALA A 100 -6.69 -3.95 -0.63
CA ALA A 100 -7.94 -3.58 -1.27
C ALA A 100 -9.16 -3.82 -0.36
N ALA A 101 -10.12 -2.90 -0.38
CA ALA A 101 -11.38 -2.96 0.38
C ALA A 101 -12.55 -2.48 -0.48
N TRP A 102 -13.76 -2.92 -0.15
CA TRP A 102 -14.99 -2.48 -0.79
C TRP A 102 -16.08 -2.26 0.26
N ASN A 103 -16.74 -1.12 0.24
CA ASN A 103 -17.70 -0.79 1.30
C ASN A 103 -18.99 -1.63 1.29
N LYS A 104 -19.26 -2.35 0.20
CA LYS A 104 -20.37 -3.31 0.13
C LYS A 104 -19.95 -4.74 0.50
N SER A 105 -18.70 -4.98 0.94
CA SER A 105 -18.25 -6.30 1.39
C SER A 105 -18.73 -6.68 2.80
N GLY A 106 -19.20 -5.70 3.59
CA GLY A 106 -19.62 -5.87 4.98
C GLY A 106 -18.51 -5.72 6.03
N SER A 107 -17.24 -5.65 5.64
CA SER A 107 -16.10 -5.51 6.57
C SER A 107 -15.52 -4.10 6.68
N PHE A 108 -15.79 -3.22 5.70
CA PHE A 108 -15.21 -1.88 5.61
C PHE A 108 -16.26 -0.86 5.19
N ASN A 109 -17.24 -0.58 6.06
CA ASN A 109 -18.43 0.20 5.67
C ASN A 109 -18.11 1.66 5.34
N GLN A 110 -17.02 2.18 5.91
CA GLN A 110 -16.56 3.56 5.74
C GLN A 110 -15.03 3.62 5.73
N GLU A 111 -14.47 4.72 5.21
CA GLU A 111 -13.03 4.94 5.11
C GLU A 111 -12.29 4.73 6.44
N SER A 112 -12.88 5.16 7.57
CA SER A 112 -12.22 5.00 8.87
C SER A 112 -12.00 3.54 9.28
N ASP A 113 -12.86 2.63 8.83
CA ASP A 113 -12.70 1.19 9.11
C ASP A 113 -11.49 0.65 8.35
N TRP A 114 -11.34 1.11 7.10
CA TRP A 114 -10.20 0.78 6.25
C TRP A 114 -8.88 1.34 6.81
N LEU A 115 -8.86 2.62 7.18
CA LEU A 115 -7.64 3.24 7.73
C LEU A 115 -7.21 2.60 9.06
N LYS A 116 -8.14 2.27 9.96
CA LYS A 116 -7.83 1.54 11.21
C LYS A 116 -7.24 0.16 10.93
N TYR A 117 -7.77 -0.54 9.93
CA TYR A 117 -7.24 -1.84 9.52
C TYR A 117 -5.82 -1.71 8.97
N LEU A 118 -5.56 -0.73 8.09
CA LEU A 118 -4.22 -0.46 7.53
C LEU A 118 -3.20 -0.08 8.60
N GLU A 119 -3.57 0.79 9.53
CA GLU A 119 -2.71 1.19 10.66
C GLU A 119 -2.30 -0.04 11.49
N ARG A 120 -3.27 -0.89 11.85
CA ARG A 120 -3.01 -2.13 12.60
C ARG A 120 -2.13 -3.08 11.81
N TYR A 121 -2.43 -3.30 10.53
CA TYR A 121 -1.66 -4.22 9.68
C TYR A 121 -0.23 -3.73 9.51
N SER A 122 -0.05 -2.43 9.23
CA SER A 122 1.27 -1.84 9.02
C SER A 122 2.15 -1.92 10.27
N ARG A 123 1.61 -1.65 11.46
CA ARG A 123 2.36 -1.83 12.72
C ARG A 123 2.87 -3.27 12.89
N GLY A 124 2.06 -4.25 12.49
CA GLY A 124 2.48 -5.66 12.48
C GLY A 124 3.61 -5.95 11.48
N VAL A 125 3.57 -5.34 10.30
CA VAL A 125 4.63 -5.43 9.29
C VAL A 125 5.93 -4.77 9.77
N GLN A 126 5.85 -3.67 10.51
CA GLN A 126 7.00 -2.95 11.05
C GLN A 126 7.67 -3.69 12.21
N THR A 127 6.92 -4.51 12.94
CA THR A 127 7.42 -5.25 14.12
C THR A 127 7.24 -6.76 13.93
N PRO A 128 7.94 -7.38 12.97
CA PRO A 128 7.78 -8.80 12.71
C PRO A 128 8.22 -9.61 13.94
N LEU A 129 7.40 -10.60 14.32
CA LEU A 129 7.76 -11.54 15.38
C LEU A 129 8.95 -12.40 14.93
N VAL A 130 10.03 -12.36 15.71
CA VAL A 130 11.20 -13.23 15.53
C VAL A 130 11.05 -14.41 16.47
N VAL A 131 10.84 -15.61 15.92
CA VAL A 131 10.82 -16.86 16.70
C VAL A 131 12.19 -17.52 16.55
N ASN A 132 12.93 -17.60 17.65
CA ASN A 132 14.18 -18.35 17.73
C ASN A 132 13.89 -19.72 18.34
N TYR A 133 14.39 -20.78 17.71
CA TYR A 133 14.35 -22.16 18.22
C TYR A 133 15.68 -22.54 18.87
#